data_AF-A0A0B8PKJ5-F1
#
_entry.id   AF-A0A0B8PKJ5-F1
#
_cell.length_a   1.000
_cell.length_b   1.000
_cell.length_c   1.000
_cell.angle_alpha   90.00
_cell.angle_beta   90.00
_cell.angle_gamma   90.00
#
_symmetry.space_group_name_H-M   'P 1'
#
loop_
_entity.id
_entity.type
_entity.pdbx_description
1 polymer ?
#
loop_
_entity_poly.entity_id
_entity_poly.type
_entity_poly.pdbx_seq_one_letter_code
_entity_poly.pdbx_strand_id
1 'polypeptide(L)'
;MAARPRTHRIDIPNLYAKLDKRNGKVYYQYKHPLTGTFIGLGTDKQKASSAAIIANQALAKEEVNHINRILDSKSNIIKEKGVLVSDFCAKYEKMLDDRLASNDLAPNTHRVKRGS
;
A
#
# COMPACT_ATOMS: atom_id res chain seq x y z
N MET A 1 -25.39 -39.94 -1.07
CA MET A 1 -24.03 -39.90 -1.68
C MET A 1 -23.12 -39.11 -0.76
N ALA A 2 -22.08 -39.71 -0.19
CA ALA A 2 -21.06 -38.95 0.55
C ALA A 2 -20.06 -38.34 -0.46
N ALA A 3 -19.67 -37.07 -0.26
CA ALA A 3 -18.67 -36.42 -1.09
C ALA A 3 -17.31 -37.12 -0.92
N ARG A 4 -16.62 -37.40 -2.03
CA ARG A 4 -15.29 -38.02 -1.99
C ARG A 4 -14.29 -37.03 -1.36
N PRO A 5 -13.48 -37.43 -0.36
CA PRO A 5 -12.47 -36.55 0.22
C PRO A 5 -11.48 -36.11 -0.85
N ARG A 6 -11.14 -34.81 -0.85
CA ARG A 6 -10.19 -34.24 -1.83
C ARG A 6 -8.77 -34.70 -1.51
N THR A 7 -8.24 -35.62 -2.31
CA THR A 7 -6.89 -36.21 -2.14
C THR A 7 -5.74 -35.20 -2.30
N HIS A 8 -5.98 -34.09 -3.01
CA HIS A 8 -4.96 -33.08 -3.31
C HIS A 8 -5.28 -31.73 -2.64
N ARG A 9 -5.50 -31.73 -1.33
CA ARG A 9 -5.68 -30.50 -0.56
C ARG A 9 -4.36 -29.73 -0.49
N ILE A 10 -4.40 -28.47 -0.91
CA ILE A 10 -3.32 -27.49 -0.77
C ILE A 10 -3.87 -26.36 0.09
N ASP A 11 -3.13 -25.99 1.13
CA ASP A 11 -3.48 -24.91 2.07
C ASP A 11 -2.64 -23.64 1.84
N ILE A 12 -1.71 -23.71 0.87
CA ILE A 12 -0.79 -22.62 0.56
C ILE A 12 -1.49 -21.66 -0.42
N PRO A 13 -1.55 -20.35 -0.10
CA PRO A 13 -2.16 -19.38 -0.99
C PRO A 13 -1.41 -19.33 -2.32
N ASN A 14 -2.15 -19.05 -3.40
CA ASN A 14 -1.64 -18.93 -4.77
C ASN A 14 -1.04 -20.21 -5.37
N LEU A 15 -1.02 -21.33 -4.65
CA LEU A 15 -0.56 -22.63 -5.16
C LEU A 15 -1.74 -23.51 -5.55
N TYR A 16 -1.69 -24.05 -6.78
CA TYR A 16 -2.73 -24.90 -7.33
C TYR A 16 -2.15 -26.25 -7.77
N ALA A 17 -2.91 -27.33 -7.56
CA ALA A 17 -2.63 -28.65 -8.10
C ALA A 17 -3.60 -28.98 -9.24
N LYS A 18 -3.04 -29.46 -10.34
CA LYS A 18 -3.78 -29.96 -11.50
C LYS A 18 -3.43 -31.42 -11.72
N LEU A 19 -4.42 -32.30 -11.55
CA LEU A 19 -4.30 -33.72 -11.91
C LEU A 19 -4.48 -33.86 -13.42
N ASP A 20 -3.46 -34.37 -14.10
CA ASP A 20 -3.56 -34.77 -15.48
C ASP A 20 -4.19 -36.18 -15.55
N LYS A 21 -5.38 -36.26 -16.18
CA LYS A 21 -6.17 -37.49 -16.28
C LYS A 21 -5.50 -38.55 -17.16
N ARG A 22 -4.59 -38.16 -18.05
CA ARG A 22 -3.97 -39.08 -19.03
C ARG A 22 -2.91 -39.97 -18.39
N ASN A 23 -2.13 -39.41 -17.47
CA ASN A 23 -0.98 -40.07 -16.85
C ASN A 23 -1.08 -40.17 -15.32
N GLY A 24 -2.13 -39.60 -14.71
CA GLY A 24 -2.32 -39.57 -13.26
C GLY A 24 -1.34 -38.66 -12.51
N LYS A 25 -0.54 -37.85 -13.21
CA LYS A 25 0.46 -36.96 -12.59
C LYS A 25 -0.20 -35.68 -12.10
N VAL A 26 0.26 -35.21 -10.94
CA VAL A 26 -0.15 -33.91 -10.38
C VAL A 26 0.91 -32.88 -10.73
N TYR A 27 0.49 -31.85 -11.44
CA TYR A 27 1.30 -30.68 -11.74
C TYR A 27 0.91 -29.53 -10.82
N TYR A 28 1.91 -28.84 -10.30
CA TYR A 28 1.75 -27.67 -9.45
C TYR A 28 1.97 -26.41 -10.27
N GLN A 29 1.12 -25.42 -10.05
CA GLN A 29 1.22 -24.11 -10.68
C GLN A 29 0.98 -23.02 -9.65
N TYR A 30 1.77 -21.95 -9.72
CA TYR A 30 1.60 -20.75 -8.92
C TYR A 30 0.81 -19.71 -9.71
N LYS A 31 -0.19 -19.09 -9.09
CA LYS A 31 -0.92 -17.96 -9.67
C LYS A 31 -0.36 -16.66 -9.11
N HIS A 32 0.25 -15.84 -9.94
CA HIS A 32 0.72 -14.54 -9.48
C HIS A 32 -0.49 -13.66 -9.10
N PRO A 33 -0.57 -13.09 -7.88
CA PRO A 33 -1.79 -12.44 -7.40
C PRO A 33 -2.12 -11.14 -8.15
N LEU A 34 -1.11 -10.38 -8.59
CA LEU A 34 -1.31 -9.12 -9.33
C LEU A 34 -1.68 -9.34 -10.80
N THR A 35 -0.91 -10.15 -11.54
CA THR A 35 -1.12 -10.35 -12.98
C THR A 35 -2.13 -11.45 -13.29
N GLY A 36 -2.45 -12.32 -12.33
CA GLY A 36 -3.31 -13.49 -12.53
C GLY A 36 -2.69 -14.61 -13.38
N THR A 37 -1.45 -14.46 -13.83
CA THR A 37 -0.76 -15.43 -14.69
C THR A 37 -0.35 -16.68 -13.92
N PHE A 38 -0.42 -17.83 -14.58
CA PHE A 38 -0.01 -19.10 -14.00
C PHE A 38 1.41 -19.47 -14.42
N ILE A 39 2.22 -19.85 -13.45
CA ILE A 39 3.62 -20.28 -13.62
C ILE A 39 3.70 -21.75 -13.19
N GLY A 40 4.21 -22.62 -14.06
CA GLY A 40 4.39 -24.03 -13.75
C GLY A 40 5.56 -24.26 -12.80
N LEU A 41 5.34 -25.01 -11.71
CA LEU A 41 6.36 -25.36 -10.71
C LEU A 41 6.81 -26.83 -10.79
N GLY A 42 6.24 -27.61 -11.72
CA GLY A 42 6.57 -29.03 -11.92
C GLY A 42 5.67 -29.97 -11.12
N THR A 43 6.16 -31.18 -10.82
CA THR A 43 5.36 -32.25 -10.18
C THR A 43 5.76 -32.56 -8.74
N ASP A 44 6.84 -31.95 -8.24
CA ASP A 44 7.30 -32.13 -6.86
C ASP A 44 6.51 -31.22 -5.91
N LYS A 45 5.72 -31.83 -5.02
CA LYS A 45 4.89 -31.11 -4.06
C LYS A 45 5.71 -30.25 -3.11
N GLN A 46 6.82 -30.78 -2.59
CA GLN A 46 7.59 -30.08 -1.55
C GLN A 46 8.28 -28.87 -2.14
N LYS A 47 8.91 -29.01 -3.32
CA LYS A 47 9.54 -27.90 -4.03
C LYS A 47 8.53 -26.84 -4.47
N ALA A 48 7.35 -27.26 -4.96
CA ALA A 48 6.32 -26.30 -5.33
C ALA A 48 5.75 -25.56 -4.12
N SER A 49 5.60 -26.24 -2.99
CA SER A 49 5.15 -25.65 -1.73
C SER A 49 6.14 -24.60 -1.21
N SER A 50 7.43 -24.95 -1.15
CA SER A 50 8.46 -24.00 -0.70
C SER A 50 8.58 -22.80 -1.65
N ALA A 51 8.56 -23.02 -2.96
CA ALA A 51 8.61 -21.96 -3.96
C ALA A 51 7.42 -20.99 -3.81
N ALA A 52 6.20 -21.50 -3.61
CA ALA A 52 5.02 -20.67 -3.41
C ALA A 52 5.07 -19.86 -2.10
N ILE A 53 5.57 -20.46 -1.01
CA ILE A 53 5.75 -19.75 0.26
C ILE A 53 6.73 -18.59 0.09
N ILE A 54 7.89 -18.84 -0.54
CA ILE A 54 8.91 -17.83 -0.79
C ILE A 54 8.36 -16.71 -1.68
N ALA A 55 7.63 -17.06 -2.74
CA ALA A 55 7.01 -16.08 -3.64
C ALA A 55 6.00 -15.18 -2.91
N ASN A 56 5.15 -15.75 -2.07
CA ASN A 56 4.18 -14.99 -1.27
C ASN A 56 4.90 -14.06 -0.26
N GLN A 57 5.95 -14.54 0.39
CA GLN A 57 6.75 -13.72 1.31
C GLN A 57 7.46 -12.56 0.60
N ALA A 58 7.99 -12.80 -0.59
CA ALA A 58 8.63 -11.77 -1.41
C ALA A 58 7.63 -10.67 -1.79
N LEU A 59 6.44 -11.05 -2.28
CA LEU A 59 5.39 -10.09 -2.64
C LEU A 59 4.91 -9.27 -1.44
N ALA A 60 4.70 -9.90 -0.29
CA ALA A 60 4.31 -9.19 0.93
C ALA A 60 5.40 -8.17 1.35
N LYS A 61 6.68 -8.55 1.22
CA LYS A 61 7.81 -7.65 1.51
C LYS A 61 7.86 -6.48 0.53
N GLU A 62 7.66 -6.74 -0.76
CA GLU A 62 7.62 -5.69 -1.80
C GLU A 62 6.49 -4.69 -1.55
N GLU A 63 5.31 -5.17 -1.18
CA GLU A 63 4.16 -4.33 -0.85
C GLU A 63 4.44 -3.39 0.32
N VAL A 64 5.02 -3.92 1.42
CA VAL A 64 5.43 -3.11 2.57
C VAL A 64 6.47 -2.06 2.18
N ASN A 65 7.50 -2.45 1.42
CA ASN A 65 8.53 -1.53 0.96
C ASN A 65 7.98 -0.42 0.07
N HIS A 66 7.03 -0.75 -0.81
CA HIS A 66 6.37 0.22 -1.68
C HIS A 66 5.55 1.23 -0.87
N ILE A 67 4.78 0.77 0.12
CA ILE A 67 4.01 1.63 1.02
C ILE A 67 4.94 2.59 1.77
N ASN A 68 6.03 2.07 2.36
CA ASN A 68 6.99 2.90 3.09
C ASN A 68 7.61 3.97 2.19
N ARG A 69 7.99 3.62 0.95
CA ARG A 69 8.52 4.58 -0.02
C ARG A 69 7.51 5.70 -0.34
N ILE A 70 6.22 5.36 -0.47
CA ILE A 70 5.17 6.36 -0.68
C ILE A 70 5.03 7.28 0.55
N LEU A 71 5.05 6.73 1.76
CA LEU A 71 4.96 7.53 2.99
C LEU A 71 6.15 8.49 3.12
N ASP A 72 7.37 7.99 2.90
CA ASP A 72 8.58 8.80 2.96
C ASP A 72 8.56 9.92 1.93
N SER A 73 8.19 9.62 0.68
CA SER A 73 8.08 10.65 -0.36
C SER A 73 7.05 11.73 -0.02
N LYS A 74 5.88 11.37 0.53
CA LYS A 74 4.88 12.34 0.98
C LYS A 74 5.40 13.21 2.12
N SER A 75 6.13 12.62 3.07
CA SER A 75 6.74 13.36 4.17
C SER A 75 7.74 14.41 3.67
N ASN A 76 8.53 14.06 2.65
CA ASN A 76 9.49 14.98 2.03
C ASN A 76 8.77 16.08 1.25
N ILE A 77 7.70 15.76 0.51
CA ILE A 77 6.87 16.77 -0.18
C ILE A 77 6.26 17.76 0.82
N ILE A 78 5.79 17.30 1.97
CA ILE A 78 5.26 18.18 3.02
C ILE A 78 6.37 19.07 3.58
N LYS A 79 7.59 18.55 3.76
CA LYS A 79 8.73 19.37 4.22
C LYS A 79 9.19 20.39 3.18
N GLU A 80 9.19 20.04 1.90
CA GLU A 80 9.69 20.89 0.81
C GLU A 80 8.68 21.93 0.33
N LYS A 81 7.40 21.56 0.24
CA LYS A 81 6.33 22.40 -0.34
C LYS A 81 5.25 22.80 0.67
N GLY A 82 5.16 22.10 1.79
CA GLY A 82 4.24 22.45 2.86
C GLY A 82 4.75 23.64 3.66
N VAL A 83 3.82 24.37 4.26
CA VAL A 83 4.11 25.40 5.26
C VAL A 83 3.48 24.91 6.56
N LEU A 84 4.22 25.01 7.68
CA LEU A 84 3.66 24.71 8.99
C LEU A 84 2.49 25.65 9.26
N VAL A 85 1.42 25.16 9.91
CA VAL A 85 0.25 25.99 10.23
C VAL A 85 0.65 27.22 11.05
N SER A 86 1.61 27.06 11.96
CA SER A 86 2.21 28.16 12.73
C SER A 86 2.83 29.24 11.82
N ASP A 87 3.62 28.83 10.83
CA ASP A 87 4.30 29.74 9.91
C ASP A 87 3.31 30.44 8.98
N PHE A 88 2.26 29.73 8.56
CA PHE A 88 1.15 30.32 7.82
C PHE A 88 0.40 31.36 8.65
N CYS A 89 0.05 31.04 9.90
CA CYS A 89 -0.58 31.98 10.83
C CYS A 89 0.28 33.23 11.02
N ALA A 90 1.58 33.09 11.26
CA ALA A 90 2.49 34.23 11.42
C ALA A 90 2.59 35.11 10.16
N LYS A 91 2.65 34.49 8.97
CA LYS A 91 2.62 35.24 7.69
C LYS A 91 1.28 35.94 7.48
N TYR A 92 0.18 35.29 7.83
CA TYR A 92 -1.15 35.83 7.69
C TYR A 92 -1.38 37.00 8.65
N GLU A 93 -0.88 36.93 9.88
CA GLU A 93 -0.90 38.05 10.83
C GLU A 93 -0.16 39.27 10.27
N LYS A 94 1.04 39.08 9.71
CA LYS A 94 1.77 40.17 9.04
C LYS A 94 0.97 40.77 7.89
N MET A 95 0.35 39.94 7.06
CA MET A 95 -0.50 40.42 5.96
C MET A 95 -1.70 41.23 6.47
N LEU A 96 -2.27 40.87 7.63
CA LEU A 96 -3.35 41.64 8.25
C LEU A 96 -2.85 42.98 8.83
N ASP A 97 -1.67 43.01 9.45
CA ASP A 97 -1.03 44.23 9.92
C ASP A 97 -0.73 45.19 8.75
N ASP A 98 -0.21 44.68 7.62
CA ASP A 98 0.06 45.47 6.41
C ASP A 98 -1.23 46.08 5.82
N ARG A 99 -2.33 45.31 5.79
CA ARG A 99 -3.64 45.78 5.33
C ARG A 99 -4.29 46.79 6.28
N LEU A 100 -3.99 46.70 7.57
CA LEU A 100 -4.38 47.72 8.54
C LEU A 100 -3.59 49.01 8.27
N ALA A 101 -2.30 48.91 7.98
CA ALA A 101 -1.45 50.06 7.65
C ALA A 101 -1.85 50.74 6.32
N SER A 102 -2.31 49.97 5.32
CA SER A 102 -2.84 50.53 4.06
C SER A 102 -4.25 51.10 4.17
N ASN A 103 -4.88 51.06 5.36
CA ASN A 103 -6.26 51.45 5.61
C ASN A 103 -7.32 50.62 4.84
N ASP A 104 -6.91 49.49 4.25
CA ASP A 104 -7.82 48.54 3.57
C ASP A 104 -8.58 47.64 4.56
N LEU A 105 -8.18 47.65 5.84
CA LEU A 105 -8.81 46.88 6.91
C LEU A 105 -9.19 47.79 8.09
N ALA A 106 -10.43 47.68 8.55
CA ALA A 106 -10.89 48.43 9.71
C ALA A 106 -10.20 47.94 11.01
N PRO A 107 -9.79 48.85 11.91
CA PRO A 107 -9.07 48.51 13.14
C PRO A 107 -9.88 47.61 14.08
N ASN A 108 -11.21 47.74 14.10
CA ASN A 108 -12.09 46.88 14.89
C ASN A 108 -12.09 45.42 14.40
N THR A 109 -11.96 45.20 13.09
CA THR A 109 -11.90 43.85 12.50
C THR A 109 -10.57 43.16 12.79
N HIS A 110 -9.47 43.93 12.83
CA HIS A 110 -8.15 43.42 13.19
C HIS A 110 -8.06 43.01 14.68
N ARG A 111 -8.74 43.76 15.56
CA ARG A 111 -8.63 43.59 17.02
C ARG A 111 -9.27 42.31 17.58
N VAL A 112 -10.24 41.72 16.88
CA VAL A 112 -11.10 40.64 17.40
C VAL A 112 -10.35 39.30 17.61
N LYS A 113 -9.12 39.12 17.08
CA LYS A 113 -8.41 37.82 17.16
C LYS A 113 -7.25 37.71 18.14
N ARG A 114 -6.84 38.78 18.84
CA ARG A 114 -5.71 38.70 19.81
C ARG A 114 -6.11 38.36 21.26
N GLY A 115 -7.38 38.10 21.54
CA GLY A 115 -7.80 37.66 22.87
C GLY A 115 -9.31 37.45 23.04
N SER A 116 -9.71 36.19 23.03
CA SER A 116 -10.78 35.60 23.84
C SER A 116 -10.36 34.19 24.20
#